data_AF-A0A1Y2G6J7-F1
#
_entry.id   AF-A0A1Y2G6J7-F1
#
_cell.length_a   1.000
_cell.length_b   1.000
_cell.length_c   1.000
_cell.angle_alpha   90.00
_cell.angle_beta   90.00
_cell.angle_gamma   90.00
#
_symmetry.space_group_name_H-M   'P 1'
#
loop_
_entity.id
_entity.type
_entity.pdbx_description
1 polymer ?
#
loop_
_entity_poly.entity_id
_entity_poly.type
_entity_poly.pdbx_seq_one_letter_code
_entity_poly.pdbx_strand_id
1 'polypeptide(L)'
;DTKTATLAEFHLFLEKYFDQFAEDKDLKIFLHLPGSSIPTMLISDPQLRSILAIAKESSWKNLVISLDNPGKSFSKFTWKEVMEEYNVGKGPEFLPLFDIEPRAMTDDEKLMLEEIIKECSRKNEAYIFGPSSSEFTRNSIVDSFMVGAMQFYKADMYLEQQELITGLRGHGPVDFAVLDRIHQSQVLGVTEVKKDDHVKGMAQNIVQLDVALQQKKRKRTEADDDGQERPATRIKSFGIVTDAFKWTFVECTMEEDDSLTYKAKEVLRDLRLKEEETLREDAETLFCYVLSLYDRMKDEIFFMIKPT
;
A
#
# COMPACT_ATOMS: atom_id res chain seq x y z
N ASP A 1 -8.01 -41.00 3.76
CA ASP A 1 -7.28 -41.89 2.85
C ASP A 1 -6.47 -41.01 1.89
N THR A 2 -5.17 -41.25 1.71
CA THR A 2 -4.31 -40.40 0.86
C THR A 2 -4.67 -40.52 -0.63
N LYS A 3 -5.40 -41.56 -1.02
CA LYS A 3 -5.79 -41.81 -2.42
C LYS A 3 -7.04 -41.06 -2.86
N THR A 4 -7.88 -40.63 -1.92
CA THR A 4 -9.16 -39.96 -2.22
C THR A 4 -9.18 -38.49 -1.81
N ALA A 5 -8.12 -37.99 -1.16
CA ALA A 5 -8.05 -36.61 -0.71
C ALA A 5 -8.26 -35.63 -1.86
N THR A 6 -9.05 -34.59 -1.60
CA THR A 6 -9.32 -33.47 -2.49
C THR A 6 -8.93 -32.14 -1.85
N LEU A 7 -8.62 -31.13 -2.67
CA LEU A 7 -8.38 -29.77 -2.19
C LEU A 7 -9.64 -29.19 -1.53
N ALA A 8 -10.83 -29.50 -2.05
CA ALA A 8 -12.09 -29.03 -1.47
C ALA A 8 -12.27 -29.53 -0.01
N GLU A 9 -12.04 -30.82 0.24
CA GLU A 9 -12.08 -31.36 1.61
C GLU A 9 -10.96 -30.80 2.48
N PHE A 10 -9.79 -30.53 1.91
CA PHE A 10 -8.68 -29.93 2.64
C PHE A 10 -8.94 -28.47 3.01
N HIS A 11 -9.57 -27.69 2.12
CA HIS A 11 -10.07 -26.35 2.42
C HIS A 11 -11.09 -26.41 3.56
N LEU A 12 -12.15 -27.23 3.43
CA LEU A 12 -13.17 -27.40 4.49
C LEU A 12 -12.56 -27.86 5.83
N PHE A 13 -11.46 -28.60 5.80
CA PHE A 13 -10.72 -28.95 7.01
C PHE A 13 -10.04 -27.73 7.63
N LEU A 14 -9.36 -26.90 6.82
CA LEU A 14 -8.66 -25.70 7.27
C LEU A 14 -9.62 -24.62 7.79
N GLU A 15 -10.79 -24.46 7.17
CA GLU A 15 -11.83 -23.52 7.62
C GLU A 15 -12.23 -23.74 9.08
N LYS A 16 -12.17 -24.99 9.59
CA LYS A 16 -12.48 -25.31 10.99
C LYS A 16 -11.46 -24.78 12.00
N TYR A 17 -10.27 -24.39 11.54
CA TYR A 17 -9.16 -23.95 12.38
C TYR A 17 -8.77 -22.49 12.09
N PHE A 18 -9.19 -21.95 10.95
CA PHE A 18 -8.84 -20.61 10.49
C PHE A 18 -10.08 -19.90 9.96
N ASP A 19 -11.01 -19.53 10.86
CA ASP A 19 -12.29 -18.89 10.54
C ASP A 19 -12.15 -17.64 9.65
N GLN A 20 -11.03 -16.93 9.74
CA GLN A 20 -10.71 -15.77 8.89
C GLN A 20 -10.58 -16.09 7.39
N PHE A 21 -10.47 -17.37 7.03
CA PHE A 21 -10.42 -17.86 5.65
C PHE A 21 -11.62 -18.74 5.30
N ALA A 22 -12.67 -18.74 6.12
CA ALA A 22 -13.90 -19.47 5.83
C ALA A 22 -14.56 -18.93 4.55
N GLU A 23 -14.97 -19.84 3.66
CA GLU A 23 -15.62 -19.53 2.37
C GLU A 23 -14.72 -18.81 1.35
N ASP A 24 -13.42 -18.68 1.64
CA ASP A 24 -12.46 -18.03 0.78
C ASP A 24 -12.06 -18.91 -0.40
N LYS A 25 -12.60 -18.57 -1.57
CA LYS A 25 -12.40 -19.30 -2.83
C LYS A 25 -11.03 -19.03 -3.46
N ASP A 26 -10.34 -17.98 -3.05
CA ASP A 26 -9.04 -17.58 -3.59
C ASP A 26 -7.87 -17.99 -2.68
N LEU A 27 -8.16 -18.63 -1.54
CA LEU A 27 -7.18 -19.16 -0.59
C LEU A 27 -6.14 -20.03 -1.29
N LYS A 28 -4.90 -19.55 -1.33
CA LYS A 28 -3.72 -20.30 -1.72
C LYS A 28 -3.15 -21.02 -0.52
N ILE A 29 -2.89 -22.32 -0.69
CA ILE A 29 -2.25 -23.14 0.33
C ILE A 29 -0.84 -23.47 -0.15
N PHE A 30 0.14 -23.11 0.66
CA PHE A 30 1.55 -23.38 0.41
C PHE A 30 2.06 -24.43 1.40
N LEU A 31 2.78 -25.44 0.91
CA LEU A 31 3.45 -26.43 1.73
C LEU A 31 4.94 -26.19 1.85
N HIS A 32 5.44 -26.37 3.07
CA HIS A 32 6.87 -26.37 3.37
C HIS A 32 7.37 -27.80 3.43
N LEU A 33 7.89 -28.28 2.30
CA LEU A 33 8.41 -29.65 2.18
C LEU A 33 9.80 -29.75 2.84
N PRO A 34 10.08 -30.81 3.63
CA PRO A 34 11.39 -31.04 4.21
C PRO A 34 12.51 -31.02 3.15
N GLY A 35 13.54 -30.22 3.39
CA GLY A 35 14.68 -30.06 2.46
C GLY A 35 14.45 -29.06 1.31
N SER A 36 13.27 -28.45 1.21
CA SER A 36 13.03 -27.33 0.28
C SER A 36 13.11 -25.99 1.02
N SER A 37 13.81 -25.03 0.45
CA SER A 37 13.79 -23.63 0.91
C SER A 37 12.62 -22.83 0.34
N ILE A 38 11.96 -23.34 -0.70
CA ILE A 38 10.85 -22.67 -1.38
C ILE A 38 9.56 -23.46 -1.11
N PRO A 39 8.50 -22.81 -0.58
CA PRO A 39 7.23 -23.47 -0.38
C PRO A 39 6.55 -23.80 -1.71
N THR A 40 5.87 -24.94 -1.77
CA THR A 40 5.15 -25.42 -2.95
C THR A 40 3.67 -25.05 -2.85
N MET A 41 3.15 -24.28 -3.80
CA MET A 41 1.72 -23.97 -3.88
C MET A 41 0.93 -25.22 -4.29
N LEU A 42 -0.15 -25.52 -3.55
CA LEU A 42 -1.14 -26.51 -3.94
C LEU A 42 -2.08 -25.94 -4.98
N ILE A 43 -2.13 -26.58 -6.14
CA ILE A 43 -2.94 -26.15 -7.28
C ILE A 43 -3.87 -27.23 -7.81
N SER A 44 -3.75 -28.48 -7.34
CA SER A 44 -4.62 -29.57 -7.79
C SER A 44 -4.71 -30.75 -6.82
N ASP A 45 -5.80 -31.52 -6.90
CA ASP A 45 -5.97 -32.75 -6.11
C ASP A 45 -4.88 -33.80 -6.36
N PRO A 46 -4.43 -34.07 -7.61
CA PRO A 46 -3.34 -35.01 -7.85
C PRO A 46 -2.06 -34.61 -7.11
N GLN A 47 -1.71 -33.32 -7.10
CA GLN A 47 -0.54 -32.81 -6.40
C GLN A 47 -0.66 -33.02 -4.88
N LEU A 48 -1.82 -32.70 -4.29
CA LEU A 48 -2.10 -32.96 -2.88
C LEU A 48 -1.90 -34.44 -2.55
N ARG A 49 -2.49 -35.34 -3.35
CA ARG A 49 -2.39 -36.79 -3.13
C ARG A 49 -0.95 -37.29 -3.24
N SER A 50 -0.18 -36.81 -4.22
CA SER A 50 1.24 -37.15 -4.36
C SER A 50 2.05 -36.74 -3.12
N ILE A 51 1.82 -35.53 -2.61
CA ILE A 51 2.52 -35.03 -1.42
C ILE A 51 2.12 -35.84 -0.18
N LEU A 52 0.83 -36.13 0.01
CA LEU A 52 0.36 -36.95 1.13
C LEU A 52 0.89 -38.39 1.07
N ALA A 53 1.07 -38.94 -0.13
CA ALA A 53 1.71 -40.25 -0.31
C ALA A 53 3.19 -40.20 0.10
N ILE A 54 3.95 -39.20 -0.35
CA ILE A 54 5.36 -38.99 0.04
C ILE A 54 5.47 -38.81 1.56
N ALA A 55 4.61 -37.99 2.16
CA ALA A 55 4.59 -37.75 3.59
C ALA A 55 4.37 -39.05 4.38
N LYS A 56 3.47 -39.90 3.88
CA LYS A 56 3.19 -41.22 4.49
C LYS A 56 4.38 -42.17 4.35
N GLU A 57 4.95 -42.30 3.15
CA GLU A 57 6.11 -43.17 2.89
C GLU A 57 7.34 -42.73 3.69
N SER A 58 7.54 -41.43 3.80
CA SER A 58 8.65 -40.81 4.53
C SER A 58 8.38 -40.64 6.02
N SER A 59 7.25 -41.15 6.52
CA SER A 59 6.85 -41.08 7.94
C SER A 59 6.90 -39.66 8.54
N TRP A 60 6.47 -38.66 7.77
CA TRP A 60 6.39 -37.28 8.25
C TRP A 60 5.38 -37.18 9.39
N LYS A 61 5.80 -36.54 10.49
CA LYS A 61 4.94 -36.32 11.65
C LYS A 61 4.03 -35.11 11.48
N ASN A 62 4.52 -34.08 10.79
CA ASN A 62 3.83 -32.81 10.61
C ASN A 62 3.89 -32.40 9.15
N LEU A 63 2.79 -31.80 8.67
CA LEU A 63 2.72 -31.08 7.42
C LEU A 63 2.69 -29.59 7.75
N VAL A 64 3.73 -28.84 7.39
CA VAL A 64 3.78 -27.40 7.64
C VAL A 64 3.21 -26.68 6.43
N ILE A 65 2.22 -25.83 6.68
CA ILE A 65 1.55 -25.05 5.64
C ILE A 65 1.60 -23.57 5.96
N SER A 66 1.57 -22.74 4.93
CA SER A 66 1.20 -21.32 5.03
C SER A 66 -0.03 -21.07 4.17
N LEU A 67 -0.98 -20.36 4.74
CA LEU A 67 -2.21 -19.95 4.07
C LEU A 67 -2.02 -18.51 3.60
N ASP A 68 -2.35 -18.27 2.35
CA ASP A 68 -2.32 -16.95 1.74
C ASP A 68 -3.68 -16.76 1.08
N ASN A 69 -4.50 -15.86 1.59
CA ASN A 69 -5.58 -15.32 0.79
C ASN A 69 -4.98 -14.14 0.03
N PRO A 70 -4.66 -14.29 -1.26
CA PRO A 70 -4.37 -13.13 -2.07
C PRO A 70 -5.70 -12.42 -2.29
N GLY A 71 -6.20 -11.74 -1.26
CA GLY A 71 -7.46 -10.97 -1.31
C GLY A 71 -7.45 -10.14 -2.58
N LYS A 72 -8.59 -9.96 -3.22
CA LYS A 72 -8.72 -9.39 -4.58
C LYS A 72 -7.61 -8.41 -4.99
N SER A 73 -6.99 -8.61 -6.17
CA SER A 73 -5.94 -7.68 -6.63
C SER A 73 -6.45 -6.23 -6.60
N PHE A 74 -5.66 -5.29 -6.07
CA PHE A 74 -6.04 -3.88 -5.97
C PHE A 74 -6.61 -3.37 -7.30
N SER A 75 -5.91 -3.62 -8.41
CA SER A 75 -6.29 -3.24 -9.77
C SER A 75 -7.70 -3.66 -10.24
N LYS A 76 -8.34 -4.61 -9.54
CA LYS A 76 -9.69 -5.11 -9.84
C LYS A 76 -10.78 -4.44 -9.02
N PHE A 77 -10.44 -3.68 -7.97
CA PHE A 77 -11.44 -2.98 -7.16
C PHE A 77 -12.14 -1.90 -7.98
N THR A 78 -13.45 -1.82 -7.77
CA THR A 78 -14.32 -0.79 -8.34
C THR A 78 -14.80 0.13 -7.22
N TRP A 79 -15.14 1.37 -7.57
CA TRP A 79 -15.70 2.30 -6.58
C TRP A 79 -16.99 1.78 -5.93
N LYS A 80 -17.81 1.04 -6.69
CA LYS A 80 -19.04 0.44 -6.16
C LYS A 80 -18.76 -0.50 -4.98
N GLU A 81 -17.76 -1.36 -5.12
CA GLU A 81 -17.38 -2.29 -4.04
C GLU A 81 -16.81 -1.54 -2.84
N VAL A 82 -16.02 -0.49 -3.08
CA VAL A 82 -15.47 0.36 -2.00
C VAL A 82 -16.58 1.12 -1.27
N MET A 83 -17.58 1.62 -1.99
CA MET A 83 -18.76 2.25 -1.40
C MET A 83 -19.53 1.29 -0.50
N GLU A 84 -19.73 0.04 -0.93
CA GLU A 84 -20.44 -0.98 -0.17
C GLU A 84 -19.65 -1.44 1.07
N GLU A 85 -18.33 -1.61 0.95
CA GLU A 85 -17.46 -2.11 2.02
C GLU A 85 -17.12 -1.06 3.09
N TYR A 86 -16.82 0.17 2.67
CA TYR A 86 -16.30 1.23 3.56
C TYR A 86 -17.33 2.33 3.85
N ASN A 87 -18.58 2.14 3.40
CA ASN A 87 -19.67 3.11 3.59
C ASN A 87 -19.30 4.54 3.14
N VAL A 88 -18.51 4.66 2.06
CA VAL A 88 -18.14 5.95 1.47
C VAL A 88 -19.23 6.45 0.51
N GLY A 89 -19.16 7.71 0.10
CA GLY A 89 -20.15 8.30 -0.81
C GLY A 89 -20.16 7.69 -2.23
N LYS A 90 -21.10 8.15 -3.07
CA LYS A 90 -21.30 7.65 -4.45
C LYS A 90 -20.11 7.87 -5.40
N GLY A 91 -19.15 8.69 -4.98
CA GLY A 91 -17.95 9.05 -5.72
C GLY A 91 -16.89 9.64 -4.77
N PRO A 92 -15.61 9.70 -5.20
CA PRO A 92 -14.53 10.29 -4.40
C PRO A 92 -14.80 11.75 -3.97
N GLU A 93 -15.55 12.50 -4.77
CA GLU A 93 -15.93 13.90 -4.50
C GLU A 93 -16.85 14.08 -3.28
N PHE A 94 -17.44 13.00 -2.78
CA PHE A 94 -18.29 13.00 -1.58
C PHE A 94 -17.53 12.65 -0.30
N LEU A 95 -16.23 12.36 -0.37
CA LEU A 95 -15.41 12.18 0.81
C LEU A 95 -15.31 13.50 1.59
N PRO A 96 -15.38 13.47 2.94
CA PRO A 96 -15.08 14.63 3.76
C PRO A 96 -13.74 15.28 3.40
N LEU A 97 -13.65 16.61 3.57
CA LEU A 97 -12.42 17.34 3.28
C LEU A 97 -11.29 16.90 4.20
N PHE A 98 -10.15 16.54 3.61
CA PHE A 98 -8.91 16.34 4.36
C PHE A 98 -8.27 17.70 4.65
N ASP A 99 -8.18 18.05 5.94
CA ASP A 99 -7.57 19.28 6.44
C ASP A 99 -6.03 19.20 6.42
N ILE A 100 -5.48 19.05 5.22
CA ILE A 100 -4.05 19.20 4.93
C ILE A 100 -3.84 20.56 4.28
N GLU A 101 -2.99 21.38 4.87
CA GLU A 101 -2.59 22.68 4.32
C GLU A 101 -1.10 22.67 3.98
N PRO A 102 -0.69 23.35 2.89
CA PRO A 102 0.70 23.40 2.51
C PRO A 102 1.48 24.22 3.55
N ARG A 103 2.57 23.64 4.07
CA ARG A 103 3.50 24.37 4.94
C ARG A 103 4.52 25.18 4.13
N ALA A 104 5.16 26.13 4.82
CA ALA A 104 6.31 26.84 4.26
C ALA A 104 7.53 25.91 4.12
N MET A 105 8.29 26.13 3.05
CA MET A 105 9.58 25.45 2.82
C MET A 105 10.73 26.16 3.54
N THR A 106 11.67 25.37 4.03
CA THR A 106 13.02 25.79 4.39
C THR A 106 13.84 26.17 3.15
N ASP A 107 14.99 26.80 3.33
CA ASP A 107 15.84 27.18 2.19
C ASP A 107 16.44 25.97 1.48
N ASP A 108 16.78 24.90 2.20
CA ASP A 108 17.25 23.64 1.60
C ASP A 108 16.14 22.95 0.78
N GLU A 109 14.90 23.00 1.25
CA GLU A 109 13.74 22.48 0.51
C GLU A 109 13.46 23.28 -0.76
N LYS A 110 13.61 24.61 -0.73
CA LYS A 110 13.53 25.42 -1.95
C LYS A 110 14.63 25.06 -2.95
N LEU A 111 15.86 24.81 -2.48
CA LEU A 111 16.94 24.36 -3.36
C LEU A 111 16.63 23.00 -3.99
N MET A 112 16.08 22.06 -3.23
CA MET A 112 15.61 20.77 -3.76
C MET A 112 14.51 20.96 -4.80
N LEU A 113 13.55 21.85 -4.56
CA LEU A 113 12.50 22.18 -5.52
C LEU A 113 13.07 22.71 -6.85
N GLU A 114 14.11 23.54 -6.82
CA GLU A 114 14.78 23.99 -8.06
C GLU A 114 15.39 22.82 -8.85
N GLU A 115 15.94 21.82 -8.16
CA GLU A 115 16.49 20.63 -8.80
C GLU A 115 15.38 19.77 -9.43
N ILE A 116 14.28 19.60 -8.71
CA ILE A 116 13.07 18.90 -9.19
C ILE A 116 12.53 19.60 -10.43
N ILE A 117 12.33 20.92 -10.41
CA ILE A 117 11.82 21.69 -11.55
C ILE A 117 12.74 21.50 -12.76
N LYS A 118 14.07 21.61 -12.58
CA LYS A 118 15.04 21.37 -13.67
C LYS A 118 14.99 19.94 -14.20
N GLU A 119 14.75 18.95 -13.35
CA GLU A 119 14.56 17.57 -13.79
C GLU A 119 13.26 17.40 -14.58
N CYS A 120 12.14 17.94 -14.08
CA CYS A 120 10.85 17.91 -14.75
C CYS A 120 10.90 18.62 -16.12
N SER A 121 11.56 19.77 -16.22
CA SER A 121 11.76 20.46 -17.50
C SER A 121 12.54 19.59 -18.49
N ARG A 122 13.66 18.98 -18.06
CA ARG A 122 14.42 18.04 -18.91
C ARG A 122 13.59 16.84 -19.35
N LYS A 123 12.76 16.28 -18.45
CA LYS A 123 11.84 15.17 -18.78
C LYS A 123 10.77 15.61 -19.79
N ASN A 124 10.21 16.81 -19.63
CA ASN A 124 9.22 17.39 -20.54
C ASN A 124 9.81 17.71 -21.93
N GLU A 125 11.09 18.06 -22.01
CA GLU A 125 11.80 18.25 -23.30
C GLU A 125 12.14 16.91 -23.98
N ALA A 126 12.50 15.89 -23.20
CA ALA A 126 12.93 14.59 -23.70
C ALA A 126 11.77 13.65 -24.09
N TYR A 127 10.65 13.72 -23.36
CA TYR A 127 9.47 12.89 -23.59
C TYR A 127 8.33 13.72 -24.18
N ILE A 128 7.49 13.08 -25.00
CA ILE A 128 6.17 13.64 -25.31
C ILE A 128 5.30 13.46 -24.06
N PHE A 129 5.44 14.40 -23.13
CA PHE A 129 4.59 14.52 -21.97
C PHE A 129 3.29 15.22 -22.37
N GLY A 130 2.13 14.80 -21.89
CA GLY A 130 0.85 15.34 -22.34
C GLY A 130 -0.33 14.43 -21.98
N PRO A 131 -1.56 14.77 -22.42
CA PRO A 131 -2.75 14.00 -22.07
C PRO A 131 -2.67 12.51 -22.46
N SER A 132 -1.97 12.20 -23.56
CA SER A 132 -1.81 10.83 -24.06
C SER A 132 -0.68 10.04 -23.39
N SER A 133 0.20 10.68 -22.61
CA SER A 133 1.36 10.02 -22.00
C SER A 133 0.96 8.86 -21.11
N SER A 134 1.77 7.80 -21.13
CA SER A 134 1.53 6.58 -20.37
C SER A 134 1.62 6.83 -18.86
N GLU A 135 1.06 5.91 -18.08
CA GLU A 135 1.22 5.92 -16.62
C GLU A 135 2.70 5.90 -16.22
N PHE A 136 3.55 5.16 -16.94
CA PHE A 136 4.99 5.11 -16.67
C PHE A 136 5.68 6.47 -16.85
N THR A 137 5.35 7.19 -17.93
CA THR A 137 5.89 8.52 -18.14
C THR A 137 5.40 9.46 -17.03
N ARG A 138 4.10 9.45 -16.71
CA ARG A 138 3.53 10.27 -15.61
C ARG A 138 4.18 9.97 -14.26
N ASN A 139 4.38 8.68 -13.96
CA ASN A 139 5.04 8.21 -12.76
C ASN A 139 6.47 8.78 -12.66
N SER A 140 7.22 8.90 -13.77
CA SER A 140 8.56 9.51 -13.72
C SER A 140 8.59 10.98 -13.26
N ILE A 141 7.53 11.75 -13.48
CA ILE A 141 7.43 13.12 -12.93
C ILE A 141 7.04 13.08 -11.47
N VAL A 142 6.05 12.25 -11.11
CA VAL A 142 5.63 12.04 -9.71
C VAL A 142 6.82 11.61 -8.85
N ASP A 143 7.65 10.69 -9.35
CA ASP A 143 8.86 10.19 -8.71
C ASP A 143 9.81 11.30 -8.26
N SER A 144 10.06 12.32 -9.10
CA SER A 144 10.93 13.45 -8.76
C SER A 144 10.45 14.17 -7.49
N PHE A 145 9.13 14.35 -7.32
CA PHE A 145 8.57 14.99 -6.13
C PHE A 145 8.68 14.09 -4.90
N MET A 146 8.36 12.80 -5.06
CA MET A 146 8.38 11.84 -3.95
C MET A 146 9.80 11.63 -3.43
N VAL A 147 10.76 11.43 -4.32
CA VAL A 147 12.18 11.26 -3.97
C VAL A 147 12.75 12.54 -3.38
N GLY A 148 12.47 13.69 -3.98
CA GLY A 148 12.96 14.99 -3.51
C GLY A 148 12.45 15.32 -2.11
N ALA A 149 11.17 15.09 -1.83
CA ALA A 149 10.60 15.29 -0.51
C ALA A 149 11.20 14.30 0.51
N MET A 150 11.35 13.03 0.13
CA MET A 150 11.85 11.98 1.03
C MET A 150 13.28 12.26 1.54
N GLN A 151 14.08 13.07 0.83
CA GLN A 151 15.42 13.45 1.30
C GLN A 151 15.42 14.10 2.70
N PHE A 152 14.34 14.82 3.05
CA PHE A 152 14.19 15.49 4.33
C PHE A 152 13.66 14.58 5.45
N TYR A 153 13.18 13.38 5.11
CA TYR A 153 12.59 12.42 6.05
C TYR A 153 13.36 11.10 6.12
N LYS A 154 14.47 10.98 5.39
CA LYS A 154 15.25 9.73 5.26
C LYS A 154 15.78 9.13 6.55
N ALA A 155 15.79 9.87 7.66
CA ALA A 155 16.14 9.34 8.98
C ALA A 155 15.01 8.49 9.58
N ASP A 156 13.76 8.87 9.30
CA ASP A 156 12.55 8.29 9.91
C ASP A 156 11.83 7.35 8.93
N MET A 157 11.86 7.67 7.64
CA MET A 157 11.08 7.01 6.59
C MET A 157 11.92 6.69 5.35
N TYR A 158 11.36 5.85 4.48
CA TYR A 158 11.91 5.58 3.16
C TYR A 158 10.83 5.30 2.13
N LEU A 159 11.21 5.42 0.86
CA LEU A 159 10.32 5.22 -0.27
C LEU A 159 10.72 3.93 -1.00
N GLU A 160 9.75 3.06 -1.28
CA GLU A 160 9.92 1.89 -2.16
C GLU A 160 9.00 2.02 -3.36
N GLN A 161 9.54 1.72 -4.54
CA GLN A 161 8.77 1.67 -5.79
C GLN A 161 8.27 0.25 -6.02
N GLN A 162 7.04 0.10 -6.53
CA GLN A 162 6.45 -1.20 -6.86
C GLN A 162 6.40 -2.17 -5.66
N GLU A 163 6.29 -1.64 -4.44
CA GLU A 163 6.24 -2.44 -3.22
C GLU A 163 5.00 -3.34 -3.22
N LEU A 164 5.20 -4.64 -2.98
CA LEU A 164 4.12 -5.62 -2.95
C LEU A 164 3.40 -5.55 -1.61
N ILE A 165 2.28 -4.84 -1.58
CA ILE A 165 1.40 -4.80 -0.41
C ILE A 165 0.41 -5.97 -0.49
N THR A 166 0.29 -6.72 0.60
CA THR A 166 -0.65 -7.84 0.72
C THR A 166 -1.35 -7.78 2.07
N GLY A 167 -2.66 -8.02 2.07
CA GLY A 167 -3.48 -8.17 3.26
C GLY A 167 -4.80 -8.85 2.93
N LEU A 168 -5.63 -9.06 3.96
CA LEU A 168 -6.87 -9.82 3.85
C LEU A 168 -7.80 -9.31 2.75
N ARG A 169 -7.89 -7.98 2.60
CA ARG A 169 -8.79 -7.33 1.64
C ARG A 169 -8.18 -7.12 0.27
N GLY A 170 -6.87 -7.26 0.08
CA GLY A 170 -6.28 -6.99 -1.22
C GLY A 170 -4.78 -7.22 -1.31
N HIS A 171 -4.31 -7.42 -2.54
CA HIS A 171 -2.88 -7.49 -2.83
C HIS A 171 -2.50 -6.81 -4.15
N GLY A 172 -1.24 -6.44 -4.26
CA GLY A 172 -0.65 -5.97 -5.50
C GLY A 172 0.50 -5.00 -5.27
N PRO A 173 1.32 -4.77 -6.30
CA PRO A 173 2.31 -3.71 -6.25
C PRO A 173 1.60 -2.36 -6.18
N VAL A 174 2.20 -1.43 -5.45
CA VAL A 174 1.81 -0.02 -5.45
C VAL A 174 2.90 0.83 -6.09
N ASP A 175 2.55 1.93 -6.76
CA ASP A 175 3.55 2.72 -7.47
C ASP A 175 4.65 3.23 -6.54
N PHE A 176 4.24 3.77 -5.38
CA PHE A 176 5.15 4.11 -4.29
C PHE A 176 4.54 3.76 -2.95
N ALA A 177 5.35 3.19 -2.06
CA ALA A 177 5.05 3.05 -0.64
C ALA A 177 6.03 3.90 0.17
N VAL A 178 5.52 4.67 1.13
CA VAL A 178 6.32 5.30 2.18
C VAL A 178 6.31 4.35 3.37
N LEU A 179 7.48 3.93 3.82
CA LEU A 179 7.63 2.96 4.90
C LEU A 179 8.42 3.56 6.06
N ASP A 180 8.04 3.16 7.26
CA ASP A 180 8.70 3.51 8.50
C ASP A 180 10.04 2.76 8.64
N ARG A 181 11.14 3.47 8.91
CA ARG A 181 12.45 2.85 9.18
C ARG A 181 12.57 2.29 10.59
N ILE A 182 11.82 2.82 11.54
CA ILE A 182 11.90 2.54 12.97
C ILE A 182 11.12 1.27 13.30
N HIS A 183 9.91 1.12 12.77
CA HIS A 183 8.99 0.03 13.15
C HIS A 183 8.82 -1.03 12.06
N GLN A 184 9.91 -1.71 11.68
CA GLN A 184 9.89 -2.87 10.77
C GLN A 184 9.22 -2.61 9.40
N SER A 185 9.48 -1.44 8.80
CA SER A 185 9.02 -1.18 7.43
C SER A 185 7.50 -1.21 7.28
N GLN A 186 6.76 -0.76 8.29
CA GLN A 186 5.31 -0.61 8.14
C GLN A 186 4.99 0.47 7.11
N VAL A 187 4.05 0.19 6.21
CA VAL A 187 3.62 1.13 5.17
C VAL A 187 2.84 2.27 5.81
N LEU A 188 3.35 3.50 5.81
CA LEU A 188 2.72 4.72 6.33
C LEU A 188 1.79 5.35 5.29
N GLY A 189 2.11 5.18 4.01
CA GLY A 189 1.26 5.64 2.95
C GLY A 189 1.61 5.11 1.58
N VAL A 190 0.68 5.32 0.66
CA VAL A 190 0.68 4.72 -0.67
C VAL A 190 0.33 5.75 -1.73
N THR A 191 1.08 5.76 -2.82
CA THR A 191 0.80 6.58 -3.99
C THR A 191 0.43 5.70 -5.17
N GLU A 192 -0.65 6.08 -5.86
CA GLU A 192 -1.17 5.43 -7.05
C GLU A 192 -1.22 6.44 -8.20
N VAL A 193 -0.47 6.13 -9.27
CA VAL A 193 -0.46 6.92 -10.50
C VAL A 193 -1.46 6.32 -11.49
N LYS A 194 -2.45 7.11 -11.89
CA LYS A 194 -3.53 6.67 -12.79
C LYS A 194 -3.78 7.67 -13.89
N LYS A 195 -3.65 7.23 -15.15
CA LYS A 195 -3.78 8.12 -16.31
C LYS A 195 -5.24 8.47 -16.62
N ASP A 196 -6.07 7.45 -16.83
CA ASP A 196 -7.38 7.59 -17.48
C ASP A 196 -8.57 7.40 -16.53
N ASP A 197 -8.34 6.87 -15.32
CA ASP A 197 -9.41 6.50 -14.39
C ASP A 197 -9.04 6.83 -12.94
N HIS A 198 -9.21 8.10 -12.59
CA HIS A 198 -8.94 8.60 -11.24
C HIS A 198 -9.86 7.94 -10.20
N VAL A 199 -11.11 7.65 -10.55
CA VAL A 199 -12.07 7.00 -9.63
C VAL A 199 -11.61 5.58 -9.30
N LYS A 200 -11.12 4.84 -10.28
CA LYS A 200 -10.49 3.54 -10.06
C LYS A 200 -9.19 3.64 -9.25
N GLY A 201 -8.40 4.70 -9.46
CA GLY A 201 -7.24 5.00 -8.61
C GLY A 201 -7.62 5.21 -7.15
N MET A 202 -8.68 5.99 -6.90
CA MET A 202 -9.22 6.21 -5.55
C MET A 202 -9.74 4.92 -4.92
N ALA A 203 -10.45 4.08 -5.68
CA ALA A 203 -10.92 2.79 -5.19
C ALA A 203 -9.75 1.88 -4.78
N GLN A 204 -8.70 1.82 -5.59
CA GLN A 204 -7.48 1.08 -5.27
C GLN A 204 -6.81 1.61 -4.00
N ASN A 205 -6.61 2.93 -3.95
CA ASN A 205 -5.91 3.57 -2.85
C ASN A 205 -6.62 3.38 -1.52
N ILE A 206 -7.95 3.50 -1.46
CA ILE A 206 -8.73 3.25 -0.24
C ILE A 206 -8.47 1.86 0.36
N VAL A 207 -8.46 0.81 -0.48
CA VAL A 207 -8.18 -0.56 -0.03
C VAL A 207 -6.71 -0.75 0.34
N GLN A 208 -5.79 -0.13 -0.41
CA GLN A 208 -4.35 -0.14 -0.08
C GLN A 208 -4.08 0.50 1.30
N LEU A 209 -4.76 1.62 1.62
CA LEU A 209 -4.63 2.31 2.91
C LEU A 209 -5.18 1.50 4.07
N ASP A 210 -6.30 0.83 3.87
CA ASP A 210 -6.84 -0.13 4.81
C ASP A 210 -5.86 -1.28 5.07
N VAL A 211 -5.40 -1.95 4.01
CA VAL A 211 -4.42 -3.03 4.13
C VAL A 211 -3.16 -2.53 4.85
N ALA A 212 -2.68 -1.32 4.55
CA ALA A 212 -1.55 -0.72 5.24
C ALA A 212 -1.80 -0.55 6.74
N LEU A 213 -2.99 -0.10 7.18
CA LEU A 213 -3.36 -0.01 8.60
C LEU A 213 -3.44 -1.38 9.26
N GLN A 214 -4.01 -2.37 8.55
CA GLN A 214 -4.22 -3.71 9.07
C GLN A 214 -2.96 -4.60 9.04
N GLN A 215 -1.83 -4.12 8.50
CA GLN A 215 -0.54 -4.81 8.58
C GLN A 215 -0.09 -4.93 10.04
N LYS A 216 -0.62 -5.95 10.74
CA LYS A 216 -0.20 -6.32 12.09
C LYS A 216 1.26 -6.77 12.02
N LYS A 217 2.05 -6.34 13.02
CA LYS A 217 3.37 -6.95 13.26
C LYS A 217 3.22 -8.47 13.28
N ARG A 218 4.20 -9.18 12.72
CA ARG A 218 4.39 -10.62 12.95
C ARG A 218 4.27 -10.86 14.46
N LYS A 219 3.49 -11.86 14.90
CA LYS A 219 3.42 -12.23 16.33
C LYS A 219 4.86 -12.40 16.83
N ARG A 220 5.27 -11.59 17.82
CA ARG A 220 6.53 -11.81 18.56
C ARG A 220 6.54 -13.26 19.00
N THR A 221 7.63 -13.95 18.71
CA THR A 221 7.90 -15.25 19.33
C THR A 221 8.40 -15.02 20.76
N GLU A 222 8.34 -16.02 21.63
CA GLU A 222 8.81 -15.94 23.03
C GLU A 222 10.28 -15.44 23.16
N ALA A 223 11.06 -15.49 22.07
CA ALA A 223 12.41 -14.95 21.99
C ALA A 223 12.51 -13.41 21.83
N ASP A 224 11.40 -12.74 21.51
CA ASP A 224 11.34 -11.29 21.25
C ASP A 224 10.77 -10.49 22.45
N ASP A 225 10.48 -11.17 23.56
CA ASP A 225 9.92 -10.55 24.77
C ASP A 225 11.03 -9.86 25.58
N ASP A 226 11.40 -8.65 25.14
CA ASP A 226 12.35 -7.76 25.81
C ASP A 226 11.71 -6.89 26.91
N GLY A 227 10.44 -7.15 27.26
CA GLY A 227 9.70 -6.37 28.26
C GLY A 227 9.34 -4.95 27.83
N GLN A 228 9.50 -4.59 26.53
CA GLN A 228 9.01 -3.31 26.02
C GLN A 228 7.50 -3.33 25.80
N GLU A 229 6.81 -2.28 26.28
CA GLU A 229 5.39 -2.06 26.01
C GLU A 229 5.12 -2.03 24.49
N ARG A 230 3.91 -2.47 24.11
CA ARG A 230 3.48 -2.42 22.72
C ARG A 230 3.47 -0.94 22.30
N PRO A 231 4.17 -0.54 21.22
CA PRO A 231 3.93 0.78 20.64
C PRO A 231 2.44 0.89 20.30
N ALA A 232 1.87 2.07 20.49
CA ALA A 232 0.46 2.32 20.20
C ALA A 232 0.12 1.81 18.79
N THR A 233 -1.07 1.23 18.62
CA THR A 233 -1.50 0.78 17.29
C THR A 233 -1.67 2.01 16.43
N ARG A 234 -0.98 2.07 15.29
CA ARG A 234 -1.13 3.16 14.34
C ARG A 234 -2.58 3.24 13.90
N ILE A 235 -3.15 4.45 13.96
CA ILE A 235 -4.55 4.69 13.61
C ILE A 235 -4.70 5.38 12.26
N LYS A 236 -3.63 5.87 11.63
CA LYS A 236 -3.72 6.51 10.30
C LYS A 236 -2.79 5.94 9.25
N SER A 237 -3.25 6.01 8.00
CA SER A 237 -2.45 5.82 6.80
C SER A 237 -2.84 6.87 5.76
N PHE A 238 -1.92 7.18 4.85
CA PHE A 238 -2.05 8.32 3.95
C PHE A 238 -1.87 7.95 2.49
N GLY A 239 -2.65 8.57 1.62
CA GLY A 239 -2.70 8.25 0.20
C GLY A 239 -2.43 9.44 -0.71
N ILE A 240 -1.88 9.17 -1.89
CA ILE A 240 -1.89 10.09 -3.03
C ILE A 240 -2.42 9.34 -4.24
N VAL A 241 -3.42 9.90 -4.91
CA VAL A 241 -3.87 9.44 -6.23
C VAL A 241 -3.65 10.55 -7.22
N THR A 242 -2.88 10.29 -8.29
CA THR A 242 -2.52 11.34 -9.24
C THR A 242 -2.40 10.88 -10.68
N ASP A 243 -2.71 11.76 -11.61
CA ASP A 243 -2.35 11.61 -13.03
C ASP A 243 -1.19 12.56 -13.41
N ALA A 244 -0.50 13.15 -12.44
CA ALA A 244 0.43 14.29 -12.58
C ALA A 244 -0.24 15.64 -12.97
N PHE A 245 -1.57 15.70 -13.03
CA PHE A 245 -2.35 16.94 -13.15
C PHE A 245 -3.31 17.17 -11.99
N LYS A 246 -4.09 16.15 -11.67
CA LYS A 246 -4.99 16.14 -10.53
C LYS A 246 -4.34 15.29 -9.44
N TRP A 247 -4.04 15.91 -8.31
CA TRP A 247 -3.49 15.26 -7.13
C TRP A 247 -4.55 15.19 -6.05
N THR A 248 -4.87 13.99 -5.58
CA THR A 248 -5.81 13.80 -4.47
C THR A 248 -5.07 13.18 -3.30
N PHE A 249 -4.99 13.93 -2.21
CA PHE A 249 -4.40 13.51 -0.95
C PHE A 249 -5.48 12.87 -0.10
N VAL A 250 -5.20 11.72 0.50
CA VAL A 250 -6.18 10.91 1.23
C VAL A 250 -5.67 10.64 2.65
N GLU A 251 -6.53 10.79 3.64
CA GLU A 251 -6.31 10.31 5.02
C GLU A 251 -7.28 9.15 5.25
N CYS A 252 -6.75 8.01 5.71
CA CYS A 252 -7.54 6.93 6.28
C CYS A 252 -7.30 6.93 7.79
N THR A 253 -8.37 6.87 8.58
CA THR A 253 -8.32 6.77 10.04
C THR A 253 -9.09 5.56 10.51
N MET A 254 -8.50 4.79 11.43
CA MET A 254 -9.15 3.72 12.17
C MET A 254 -9.79 4.29 13.43
N GLU A 255 -11.10 4.13 13.52
CA GLU A 255 -11.92 4.57 14.66
C GLU A 255 -11.86 3.54 15.80
N GLU A 256 -12.40 3.89 16.97
CA GLU A 256 -12.39 3.02 18.16
C GLU A 256 -13.15 1.69 17.97
N ASP A 257 -14.09 1.63 17.04
CA ASP A 257 -14.87 0.44 16.69
C ASP A 257 -14.25 -0.38 15.54
N ASP A 258 -12.97 -0.11 15.23
CA ASP A 258 -12.21 -0.67 14.10
C ASP A 258 -12.79 -0.33 12.71
N SER A 259 -13.80 0.54 12.62
CA SER A 259 -14.27 1.07 11.34
C SER A 259 -13.26 2.06 10.76
N LEU A 260 -13.27 2.20 9.44
CA LEU A 260 -12.37 3.11 8.73
C LEU A 260 -13.12 4.31 8.18
N THR A 261 -12.59 5.50 8.46
CA THR A 261 -13.05 6.74 7.86
C THR A 261 -12.02 7.28 6.88
N TYR A 262 -12.50 7.97 5.86
CA TYR A 262 -11.67 8.49 4.78
C TYR A 262 -11.96 9.96 4.57
N LYS A 263 -10.91 10.75 4.39
CA LYS A 263 -10.98 12.16 3.97
C LYS A 263 -10.11 12.38 2.75
N ALA A 264 -10.49 13.32 1.89
CA ALA A 264 -9.71 13.64 0.70
C ALA A 264 -9.58 15.15 0.47
N LYS A 265 -8.45 15.57 -0.13
CA LYS A 265 -8.23 16.93 -0.64
C LYS A 265 -7.68 16.87 -2.05
N GLU A 266 -8.40 17.50 -2.97
CA GLU A 266 -7.99 17.63 -4.36
C GLU A 266 -7.18 18.92 -4.57
N VAL A 267 -6.07 18.79 -5.29
CA VAL A 267 -5.19 19.88 -5.70
C VAL A 267 -4.97 19.75 -7.20
N LEU A 268 -5.53 20.69 -7.97
CA LEU A 268 -5.39 20.75 -9.43
C LEU A 268 -4.15 21.55 -9.82
N ARG A 269 -3.10 20.85 -10.25
CA ARG A 269 -1.80 21.40 -10.64
C ARG A 269 -1.20 20.52 -11.75
N ASP A 270 -1.16 21.07 -12.96
CA ASP A 270 -0.64 20.38 -14.15
C ASP A 270 0.87 20.45 -14.18
N LEU A 271 1.54 19.32 -13.98
CA LEU A 271 2.98 19.23 -14.23
C LEU A 271 3.28 18.88 -15.70
N ARG A 272 2.25 18.69 -16.54
CA ARG A 272 2.39 18.38 -17.97
C ARG A 272 2.44 19.65 -18.80
N LEU A 273 3.39 19.70 -19.75
CA LEU A 273 3.40 20.65 -20.87
C LEU A 273 3.19 22.11 -20.45
N LYS A 274 4.07 22.62 -19.60
CA LYS A 274 4.00 24.01 -19.12
C LYS A 274 5.25 24.79 -19.44
N GLU A 275 5.05 26.08 -19.72
CA GLU A 275 6.12 27.07 -19.65
C GLU A 275 6.69 27.09 -18.23
N GLU A 276 8.00 27.33 -18.10
CA GLU A 276 8.75 27.17 -16.85
C GLU A 276 8.12 27.90 -15.65
N GLU A 277 7.55 29.10 -15.87
CA GLU A 277 6.90 29.90 -14.83
C GLU A 277 5.66 29.20 -14.25
N THR A 278 4.78 28.69 -15.11
CA THR A 278 3.58 27.96 -14.67
C THR A 278 3.89 26.57 -14.12
N LEU A 279 4.98 25.94 -14.56
CA LEU A 279 5.48 24.69 -13.98
C LEU A 279 5.98 24.94 -12.54
N ARG A 280 6.68 26.05 -12.32
CA ARG A 280 7.24 26.43 -11.03
C ARG A 280 6.17 26.67 -9.97
N GLU A 281 5.15 27.47 -10.26
CA GLU A 281 4.05 27.71 -9.31
C GLU A 281 3.32 26.42 -8.92
N ASP A 282 3.09 25.55 -9.89
CA ASP A 282 2.44 24.27 -9.67
C ASP A 282 3.32 23.30 -8.88
N ALA A 283 4.61 23.23 -9.23
CA ALA A 283 5.60 22.44 -8.52
C ALA A 283 5.75 22.91 -7.07
N GLU A 284 5.83 24.22 -6.83
CA GLU A 284 5.91 24.78 -5.48
C GLU A 284 4.70 24.38 -4.65
N THR A 285 3.49 24.57 -5.17
CA THR A 285 2.26 24.19 -4.48
C THR A 285 2.28 22.70 -4.12
N LEU A 286 2.54 21.84 -5.11
CA LEU A 286 2.50 20.39 -4.92
C LEU A 286 3.58 19.89 -3.97
N PHE A 287 4.80 20.43 -4.07
CA PHE A 287 5.89 20.04 -3.20
C PHE A 287 5.60 20.37 -1.74
N CYS A 288 5.01 21.53 -1.45
CA CYS A 288 4.55 21.87 -0.11
C CYS A 288 3.48 20.90 0.41
N TYR A 289 2.54 20.43 -0.42
CA TYR A 289 1.57 19.42 0.00
C TYR A 289 2.21 18.06 0.26
N VAL A 290 3.14 17.60 -0.58
CA VAL A 290 3.86 16.33 -0.37
C VAL A 290 4.66 16.39 0.94
N LEU A 291 5.38 17.48 1.18
CA LEU A 291 6.09 17.72 2.44
C LEU A 291 5.14 17.70 3.64
N SER A 292 4.00 18.38 3.54
CA SER A 292 2.99 18.41 4.61
C SER A 292 2.41 17.02 4.89
N LEU A 293 2.23 16.19 3.87
CA LEU A 293 1.77 14.81 4.03
C LEU A 293 2.84 13.96 4.73
N TYR A 294 4.11 14.16 4.39
CA TYR A 294 5.23 13.46 5.04
C TYR A 294 5.41 13.87 6.50
N ASP A 295 5.12 15.12 6.85
CA ASP A 295 5.01 15.52 8.27
C ASP A 295 3.92 14.73 9.00
N ARG A 296 2.72 14.59 8.40
CA ARG A 296 1.64 13.79 9.00
C ARG A 296 2.04 12.32 9.18
N MET A 297 2.70 11.73 8.18
CA MET A 297 3.21 10.35 8.26
C MET A 297 4.26 10.21 9.38
N LYS A 298 5.18 11.18 9.48
CA LYS A 298 6.21 11.22 10.52
C LYS A 298 5.62 11.35 11.92
N ASP A 299 4.59 12.20 12.09
CA ASP A 299 3.90 12.36 13.37
C ASP A 299 3.27 11.04 13.85
N GLU A 300 2.71 10.23 12.95
CA GLU A 300 2.19 8.90 13.30
C GLU A 300 3.28 7.96 13.83
N ILE A 301 4.50 8.01 13.29
CA ILE A 301 5.64 7.23 13.82
C ILE A 301 5.93 7.64 15.28
N PHE A 302 5.94 8.94 15.59
CA PHE A 302 6.22 9.41 16.95
C PHE A 302 5.07 9.19 17.92
N PHE A 303 3.82 9.18 17.44
CA PHE A 303 2.68 8.79 18.25
C PHE A 303 2.83 7.35 18.75
N MET A 304 3.35 6.45 17.91
CA MET A 304 3.63 5.06 18.28
C MET A 304 4.74 4.92 19.34
N ILE A 305 5.63 5.90 19.51
CA ILE A 305 6.77 5.86 20.44
C ILE A 305 6.39 6.31 21.86
N LYS A 306 5.32 7.10 22.04
CA LYS A 306 4.95 7.62 23.36
C LYS A 306 4.22 6.57 24.21
N PRO A 307 4.73 6.20 25.40
CA PRO A 307 3.99 5.37 26.33
C PRO A 307 2.80 6.17 26.88
N THR A 308 1.62 5.57 26.84
CA THR A 308 0.41 6.05 27.55
C THR A 308 0.48 5.74 29.03
#